data_AF-A0A3B0YYE6-F1
#
_entry.id   AF-A0A3B0YYE6-F1
#
_cell.length_a   1.000
_cell.length_b   1.000
_cell.length_c   1.000
_cell.angle_alpha   90.00
_cell.angle_beta   90.00
_cell.angle_gamma   90.00
#
_symmetry.space_group_name_H-M   'P 1'
#
loop_
_entity.id
_entity.type
_entity.pdbx_description
1 polymer ?
#
loop_
_entity_poly.entity_id
_entity_poly.type
_entity_poly.pdbx_seq_one_letter_code
_entity_poly.pdbx_strand_id
1 'polypeptide(L)' 'MKMPQVRQIAKTRGLTVGRLKKFELIREIQSQEGNVACYATDVDGVCRQRSCLWIDDCASTAKKMA' A
#
# COMPACT_ATOMS: atom_id res chain seq x y z
N MET A 1 4.88 6.87 3.21
CA MET A 1 5.38 6.87 1.82
C MET A 1 4.52 7.79 0.94
N LYS A 2 5.11 8.67 0.13
CA LYS A 2 4.33 9.62 -0.69
C LYS A 2 3.95 9.03 -2.06
N MET A 3 2.93 9.60 -2.70
CA MET A 3 2.44 9.16 -4.02
C MET A 3 3.53 8.98 -5.09
N PRO A 4 4.49 9.90 -5.28
CA PRO A 4 5.54 9.73 -6.29
C PRO A 4 6.37 8.44 -6.10
N GLN A 5 6.67 8.09 -4.84
CA GLN A 5 7.42 6.86 -4.51
C GLN A 5 6.59 5.61 -4.81
N VAL A 6 5.30 5.62 -4.46
CA VAL A 6 4.36 4.53 -4.79
C VAL A 6 4.30 4.32 -6.31
N ARG A 7 4.21 5.41 -7.08
CA ARG A 7 4.20 5.33 -8.55
C ARG A 7 5.51 4.76 -9.10
N GLN A 8 6.65 5.08 -8.50
CA GLN A 8 7.93 4.52 -8.93
C GLN A 8 7.98 3.01 -8.68
N ILE A 9 7.56 2.55 -7.50
CA ILE A 9 7.49 1.11 -7.18
C ILE A 9 6.50 0.39 -8.11
N ALA A 10 5.34 0.98 -8.38
CA ALA A 10 4.37 0.42 -9.33
C ALA A 10 5.01 0.23 -10.72
N LYS A 11 5.72 1.25 -11.24
CA LYS A 11 6.39 1.17 -12.55
C LYS A 11 7.48 0.10 -12.59
N THR A 12 8.30 -0.03 -11.54
CA THR A 12 9.36 -1.05 -11.50
C THR A 12 8.80 -2.47 -11.47
N ARG A 13 7.54 -2.63 -11.07
CA ARG A 13 6.79 -3.89 -11.08
C ARG A 13 5.90 -4.07 -12.33
N GLY A 14 6.00 -3.17 -13.32
CA GLY A 14 5.24 -3.26 -14.57
C GLY A 14 3.77 -2.83 -14.48
N LEU A 15 3.36 -2.17 -13.39
CA LEU A 15 1.98 -1.70 -13.23
C LEU A 15 1.69 -0.42 -14.00
N THR A 16 0.52 -0.39 -14.63
CA THR A 16 0.02 0.82 -15.30
C THR A 16 -0.57 1.76 -14.26
N VAL A 17 0.20 2.80 -13.94
CA VAL A 17 -0.09 3.68 -12.80
C VAL A 17 -1.23 4.69 -13.02
N GLY A 18 -1.86 4.69 -14.20
CA GLY A 18 -2.71 5.76 -14.76
C GLY A 18 -3.63 6.50 -13.76
N ARG A 19 -4.94 6.16 -13.76
CA ARG A 19 -5.96 6.83 -12.94
C ARG A 19 -6.10 6.25 -11.52
N LEU A 20 -5.29 5.26 -11.16
CA LEU A 20 -5.39 4.58 -9.87
C LEU A 20 -5.02 5.52 -8.71
N LYS A 21 -5.81 5.44 -7.65
CA LYS A 21 -5.56 6.11 -6.37
C LYS A 21 -4.40 5.40 -5.64
N LYS A 22 -3.84 6.08 -4.63
CA LYS A 22 -2.73 5.55 -3.82
C LYS A 22 -3.01 4.15 -3.27
N PHE A 23 -4.18 3.97 -2.65
CA PHE A 23 -4.51 2.72 -1.98
C PHE A 23 -4.65 1.57 -2.98
N GLU A 24 -5.23 1.84 -4.15
CA GLU A 24 -5.39 0.84 -5.22
C GLU A 24 -4.03 0.38 -5.73
N LEU A 25 -3.12 1.33 -5.98
CA LEU A 25 -1.75 1.00 -6.40
C LEU A 25 -1.01 0.14 -5.38
N ILE A 26 -1.09 0.50 -4.10
CA ILE A 26 -0.39 -0.25 -3.06
C ILE A 26 -0.98 -1.65 -2.91
N ARG A 27 -2.30 -1.80 -2.96
CA ARG A 27 -2.99 -3.10 -2.90
C ARG A 27 -2.66 -3.99 -4.10
N GLU A 28 -2.54 -3.41 -5.27
CA GLU A 28 -2.09 -4.12 -6.47
C GLU A 28 -0.65 -4.60 -6.33
N ILE A 29 0.26 -3.74 -5.83
CA ILE A 29 1.64 -4.13 -5.57
C ILE A 29 1.71 -5.25 -4.53
N GLN A 30 0.92 -5.17 -3.44
CA GLN A 30 0.84 -6.24 -2.44
C GLN A 30 0.40 -7.57 -3.06
N SER A 31 -0.58 -7.53 -3.97
CA SER A 31 -1.06 -8.71 -4.67
C SER A 31 0.03 -9.32 -5.57
N GLN A 32 0.80 -8.49 -6.27
CA GLN A 32 1.95 -8.96 -7.05
C GLN A 32 3.10 -9.52 -6.20
N GLU A 33 3.24 -9.07 -4.95
CA GLU A 33 4.19 -9.63 -3.98
C GLU A 33 3.74 -10.98 -3.41
N GLY A 34 2.54 -11.46 -3.79
CA GLY A 34 1.93 -12.65 -3.18
C GLY A 34 1.39 -12.40 -1.77
N ASN A 35 1.29 -11.13 -1.36
CA ASN A 35 0.75 -10.73 -0.07
C ASN A 35 -0.75 -10.45 -0.18
N VAL A 36 -1.43 -10.47 0.96
CA VAL A 36 -2.80 -9.96 1.07
C VAL A 36 -2.78 -8.45 0.81
N ALA A 37 -3.72 -7.97 0.00
CA ALA A 37 -3.95 -6.57 -0.35
C ALA A 37 -4.56 -5.75 0.81
N CYS A 38 -3.91 -5.78 1.98
CA CYS A 38 -4.42 -5.25 3.25
C CYS A 38 -4.10 -3.77 3.52
N TYR A 39 -3.54 -3.04 2.55
CA TYR A 39 -3.20 -1.64 2.78
C TYR A 39 -4.42 -0.82 3.22
N ALA A 40 -4.28 -0.14 4.36
CA ALA A 40 -5.30 0.65 5.04
C ALA A 40 -6.64 -0.09 5.30
N THR A 41 -6.60 -1.42 5.48
CA THR A 41 -7.79 -2.19 5.90
C THR A 41 -7.84 -2.45 7.40
N ASP A 42 -6.69 -2.54 8.06
CA ASP A 42 -6.59 -2.83 9.49
C ASP A 42 -6.68 -1.52 10.29
N VAL A 43 -7.88 -1.23 10.78
CA VAL A 43 -8.21 -0.02 11.54
C VAL A 43 -7.82 -0.17 13.02
N ASP A 44 -7.79 -1.40 13.52
CA ASP A 44 -7.49 -1.72 14.93
C ASP A 44 -5.98 -1.75 15.23
N GLY A 45 -5.14 -1.56 14.19
CA GLY A 45 -3.72 -1.26 14.34
C GLY A 45 -2.82 -2.46 14.63
N VAL A 46 -3.30 -3.69 14.42
CA VAL A 46 -2.54 -4.91 14.73
C VAL A 46 -1.98 -5.58 13.46
N CYS A 47 -1.25 -4.81 12.66
CA CYS A 47 -0.47 -5.39 11.56
C CYS A 47 0.82 -6.02 12.09
N ARG A 48 0.90 -7.36 12.08
CA ARG A 48 2.09 -8.11 12.53
C ARG A 48 3.18 -8.24 11.48
N GLN A 49 2.93 -7.80 10.24
CA GLN A 49 3.89 -7.89 9.15
C GLN A 49 4.93 -6.76 9.22
N ARG A 50 5.97 -6.97 10.04
CA ARG A 50 7.03 -5.98 10.27
C ARG A 50 7.91 -5.72 9.06
N SER A 51 7.98 -6.65 8.10
CA SER A 51 8.73 -6.45 6.85
C SER A 51 7.88 -5.81 5.74
N CYS A 52 6.67 -5.34 6.04
CA CYS A 52 5.83 -4.64 5.08
C CYS A 52 6.44 -3.27 4.77
N LEU A 53 6.85 -3.06 3.51
CA LEU A 53 7.35 -1.78 3.02
C LEU A 53 6.38 -0.59 3.27
N TRP A 54 5.10 -0.90 3.40
CA TRP A 54 4.02 0.07 3.50
C TRP A 54 3.65 0.42 4.95
N ILE A 55 4.22 -0.23 5.96
CA ILE A 55 3.71 -0.20 7.35
C ILE A 55 3.54 1.22 7.91
N ASP A 56 4.54 2.08 7.77
CA ASP A 56 4.49 3.47 8.29
C ASP A 56 3.38 4.28 7.63
N ASP A 57 3.23 4.11 6.31
CA ASP A 57 2.24 4.81 5.52
C ASP A 57 0.83 4.27 5.77
N CYS A 58 0.72 2.95 5.87
CA CYS A 58 -0.50 2.20 6.12
C CYS A 58 -1.10 2.61 7.47
N ALA A 59 -0.29 2.61 8.54
CA ALA A 59 -0.74 3.00 9.88
C ALA A 59 -1.27 4.44 9.91
N SER A 60 -0.58 5.37 9.24
CA SER A 60 -1.04 6.77 9.15
C SER A 60 -2.30 6.95 8.31
N THR A 61 -2.52 6.09 7.32
CA THR A 61 -3.68 6.18 6.40
C THR A 61 -4.91 5.53 7.03
N ALA A 62 -4.76 4.35 7.64
CA ALA A 62 -5.84 3.66 8.35
C ALA A 62 -6.45 4.55 9.45
N LYS A 63 -5.62 5.22 10.25
CA LYS A 63 -6.08 6.19 11.28
C LYS A 63 -6.89 7.36 10.73
N LYS A 64 -6.69 7.76 9.47
CA LYS A 64 -7.44 8.86 8.83
C LYS A 64 -8.74 8.41 8.19
N MET A 65 -8.90 7.09 8.01
CA MET A 65 -10.09 6.47 7.42
C MET A 65 -11.06 5.94 8.48
N ALA A 66 -10.61 5.85 9.74
CA ALA A 66 -11.42 5.67 10.94
C ALA A 66 -12.17 6.96 11.28
#